data_AF-A0A963KIV4-F1
#
_entry.id   AF-A0A963KIV4-F1
#
_cell.length_a   1.000
_cell.length_b   1.000
_cell.length_c   1.000
_cell.angle_alpha   90.00
_cell.angle_beta   90.00
_cell.angle_gamma   90.00
#
_symmetry.space_group_name_H-M   'P 1'
#
loop_
_entity.id
_entity.type
_entity.pdbx_description
1 polymer ?
#
loop_
_entity_poly.entity_id
_entity_poly.type
_entity_poly.pdbx_seq_one_letter_code
_entity_poly.pdbx_strand_id
1 'polypeptide(L)'
;LADAERRHGAAAQTRSDIALATRTLALRAPQGLDALQDQLDTLTARAGQAERALAQLPADDAGAAAPTLPVPDAEARLAQARARLKQATQQFDAANLAAGAAQTQRDAAERESAALQATLSDPARAQLARTQAEQLHTAQAECQALEQAIAAREQALARQRADILQQDVARFGRSAQQAQQQFDERRSEIRVVQGMLEDAGAHGLEEERARGQLELQAVQRRCEQLQLRAAALDLLLGRLESHRRALTQRLQAPLQKHVQHYLPLLFTQAQLDIGDDLAPGRLTRADDAGATQAGPVTELSFGAREQMGVISRLAYADLLREAGRPTLIILDDALVHSDAQRLAQMKRVLFDAAQRHQVLLFTCHPESWRDLGAPARAIAAARPAAAG
;
A
#
# COMPACT_ATOMS: atom_id res chain seq x y z
N LEU A 1 -32.55 130.34 -29.78
CA LEU A 1 -33.09 130.03 -28.43
C LEU A 1 -34.57 130.40 -28.34
N ALA A 2 -34.98 131.64 -28.60
CA ALA A 2 -36.40 132.07 -28.55
C ALA A 2 -37.39 131.27 -29.43
N ASP A 3 -36.96 130.75 -30.58
CA ASP A 3 -37.83 129.93 -31.46
C ASP A 3 -38.05 128.49 -30.93
N ALA A 4 -37.06 127.96 -30.20
CA ALA A 4 -37.17 126.65 -29.57
C ALA A 4 -38.05 126.71 -28.31
N GLU A 5 -37.97 127.79 -27.54
CA GLU A 5 -38.82 128.01 -26.37
C GLU A 5 -40.30 128.21 -26.76
N ARG A 6 -40.59 128.94 -27.85
CA ARG A 6 -41.97 129.03 -28.37
C ARG A 6 -42.52 127.68 -28.82
N ARG A 7 -41.72 126.85 -29.50
CA ARG A 7 -42.13 125.50 -29.90
C ARG A 7 -42.32 124.57 -28.69
N HIS A 8 -41.49 124.71 -27.65
CA HIS A 8 -41.63 123.93 -26.42
C HIS A 8 -42.86 124.35 -25.61
N GLY A 9 -43.12 125.66 -25.48
CA GLY A 9 -44.32 126.21 -24.85
C GLY A 9 -45.60 125.80 -25.59
N ALA A 10 -45.62 125.92 -26.93
CA ALA A 10 -46.73 125.44 -27.74
C ALA A 10 -46.95 123.93 -27.57
N ALA A 11 -45.89 123.11 -27.60
CA ALA A 11 -45.99 121.67 -27.41
C ALA A 11 -46.45 121.28 -25.99
N ALA A 12 -46.04 122.02 -24.95
CA ALA A 12 -46.51 121.80 -23.58
C ALA A 12 -48.01 122.14 -23.44
N GLN A 13 -48.45 123.22 -24.08
CA GLN A 13 -49.85 123.66 -24.05
C GLN A 13 -50.74 122.69 -24.83
N THR A 14 -50.33 122.25 -26.03
CA THR A 14 -51.06 121.22 -26.79
C THR A 14 -51.11 119.88 -26.04
N ARG A 15 -50.05 119.49 -25.31
CA ARG A 15 -50.08 118.29 -24.46
C ARG A 15 -51.05 118.41 -23.29
N SER A 16 -51.12 119.58 -22.66
CA SER A 16 -52.11 119.86 -21.60
C SER A 16 -53.53 119.79 -22.13
N ASP A 17 -53.80 120.40 -23.29
CA ASP A 17 -55.11 120.38 -23.93
C ASP A 17 -55.52 118.96 -24.35
N ILE A 18 -54.59 118.16 -24.89
CA ILE A 18 -54.80 116.75 -25.18
C ILE A 18 -55.11 115.98 -23.90
N ALA A 19 -54.40 116.20 -22.79
CA ALA A 19 -54.66 115.50 -21.53
C ALA A 19 -56.04 115.84 -20.96
N LEU A 20 -56.47 117.10 -21.05
CA LEU A 20 -57.79 117.56 -20.62
C LEU A 20 -58.90 116.98 -21.51
N ALA A 21 -58.72 116.98 -22.84
CA ALA A 21 -59.65 116.36 -23.78
C ALA A 21 -59.76 114.84 -23.56
N THR A 22 -58.64 114.16 -23.35
CA THR A 22 -58.60 112.70 -23.10
C THR A 22 -59.33 112.34 -21.81
N ARG A 23 -59.16 113.14 -20.75
CA ARG A 23 -59.85 112.93 -19.47
C ARG A 23 -61.35 113.19 -19.59
N THR A 24 -61.75 114.19 -20.37
CA THR A 24 -63.16 114.49 -20.64
C THR A 24 -63.81 113.38 -21.47
N LEU A 25 -63.09 112.79 -22.42
CA LEU A 25 -63.52 111.66 -23.24
C LEU A 25 -63.70 110.41 -22.39
N ALA A 26 -62.78 110.11 -21.46
CA ALA A 26 -62.93 108.99 -20.52
C ALA A 26 -64.14 109.14 -19.56
N LEU A 27 -64.49 110.38 -19.19
CA LEU A 27 -65.57 110.66 -18.24
C LEU A 27 -66.95 110.64 -18.91
N ARG A 28 -67.06 111.07 -20.17
CA ARG A 28 -68.32 111.07 -20.94
C ARG A 28 -68.52 109.82 -21.82
N ALA A 29 -67.44 109.15 -22.20
CA ALA A 29 -67.43 107.96 -23.05
C ALA A 29 -66.43 106.91 -22.50
N PRO A 30 -66.74 106.24 -21.36
CA PRO A 30 -65.80 105.34 -20.67
C PRO A 30 -65.37 104.12 -21.50
N GLN A 31 -66.13 103.77 -22.54
CA GLN A 31 -65.84 102.66 -23.46
C GLN A 31 -65.35 103.13 -24.85
N GLY A 32 -65.03 104.41 -25.01
CA GLY A 32 -64.63 105.01 -26.29
C GLY A 32 -65.78 105.63 -27.07
N LEU A 33 -65.46 106.51 -28.03
CA LEU A 33 -66.46 107.20 -28.86
C LEU A 33 -67.23 106.24 -29.78
N ASP A 34 -66.55 105.24 -30.35
CA ASP A 34 -67.17 104.26 -31.25
C ASP A 34 -68.30 103.49 -30.56
N ALA A 35 -68.10 103.04 -29.32
CA ALA A 35 -69.14 102.35 -28.54
C ALA A 35 -70.34 103.27 -28.20
N LEU A 36 -70.10 104.57 -28.05
CA LEU A 36 -71.15 105.56 -27.79
C LEU A 36 -71.91 105.90 -29.07
N GLN A 37 -71.23 105.90 -30.22
CA GLN A 37 -71.84 105.99 -31.56
C GLN A 37 -72.70 104.75 -31.86
N ASP A 38 -72.22 103.54 -31.58
CA ASP A 38 -73.02 102.32 -31.72
C ASP A 38 -74.27 102.33 -30.84
N GLN A 39 -74.16 102.83 -29.60
CA GLN A 39 -75.33 103.00 -28.72
C GLN A 39 -76.31 104.06 -29.25
N LEU A 40 -75.81 105.18 -29.77
CA LEU A 40 -76.64 106.22 -30.40
C LEU A 40 -77.33 105.67 -31.65
N ASP A 41 -76.64 104.93 -32.51
CA ASP A 41 -77.21 104.32 -33.70
C ASP A 41 -78.25 103.26 -33.34
N THR A 42 -78.02 102.46 -32.31
CA THR A 42 -78.98 101.47 -31.80
C THR A 42 -80.24 102.14 -31.24
N LEU A 43 -80.08 103.23 -30.48
CA LEU A 43 -81.20 104.00 -29.93
C LEU A 43 -81.96 104.77 -31.03
N THR A 44 -81.25 105.30 -32.03
CA THR A 44 -81.85 106.00 -33.18
C THR A 44 -82.61 105.03 -34.09
N ALA A 45 -82.08 103.80 -34.28
CA ALA A 45 -82.79 102.73 -34.97
C ALA A 45 -84.05 102.30 -34.21
N ARG A 46 -84.00 102.20 -32.88
CA ARG A 46 -85.17 101.93 -32.03
C ARG A 46 -86.19 103.07 -32.06
N ALA A 47 -85.76 104.34 -32.06
CA ALA A 47 -86.64 105.50 -32.19
C ALA A 47 -87.33 105.51 -33.57
N GLY A 48 -86.60 105.24 -34.65
CA GLY A 48 -87.17 105.12 -35.99
C GLY A 48 -88.11 103.92 -36.16
N GLN A 49 -87.87 102.81 -35.45
CA GLN A 49 -88.81 101.68 -35.39
C GLN A 49 -90.08 102.04 -34.59
N ALA A 50 -89.96 102.80 -33.50
CA ALA A 50 -91.10 103.27 -32.71
C ALA A 50 -91.94 104.33 -33.45
N GLU A 51 -91.31 105.27 -34.18
CA GLU A 51 -92.01 106.26 -35.01
C GLU A 51 -92.72 105.61 -36.21
N ARG A 52 -92.12 104.59 -36.85
CA ARG A 52 -92.78 103.82 -37.92
C ARG A 52 -93.93 102.97 -37.39
N ALA A 53 -93.83 102.45 -36.16
CA ALA A 53 -94.93 101.76 -35.49
C ALA A 53 -96.07 102.72 -35.09
N LEU A 54 -95.75 103.98 -34.76
CA LEU A 54 -96.75 105.03 -34.48
C LEU A 54 -97.44 105.55 -35.75
N ALA A 55 -96.72 105.63 -36.87
CA ALA A 55 -97.24 106.07 -38.17
C ALA A 55 -98.10 105.01 -38.90
N GLN A 56 -98.12 103.77 -38.42
CA GLN A 56 -98.82 102.63 -39.05
C GLN A 56 -100.04 102.13 -38.26
N LEU A 57 -100.48 102.84 -37.22
CA LEU A 57 -101.67 102.46 -36.45
C LEU A 57 -102.69 103.62 -36.40
N PRO A 58 -103.99 103.34 -36.61
CA PRO A 58 -104.90 104.20 -37.37
C PRO A 58 -105.48 105.37 -36.56
N ALA A 59 -105.76 106.48 -37.26
CA ALA A 59 -106.57 107.59 -36.76
C ALA A 59 -108.04 107.18 -36.61
N ASP A 60 -108.71 107.76 -35.60
CA ASP A 60 -110.16 107.73 -35.40
C ASP A 60 -110.87 108.32 -36.63
N ASP A 61 -111.44 107.46 -37.47
CA ASP A 61 -112.47 107.86 -38.43
C ASP A 61 -113.85 107.44 -37.91
N ALA A 62 -114.50 108.41 -37.28
CA ALA A 62 -115.93 108.42 -37.09
C ALA A 62 -116.61 108.57 -38.46
N GLY A 63 -117.30 107.52 -38.93
CA GLY A 63 -118.25 107.67 -40.04
C GLY A 63 -118.44 106.46 -40.95
N ALA A 64 -119.05 105.39 -40.46
CA ALA A 64 -119.81 104.47 -41.32
C ALA A 64 -120.85 103.69 -40.49
N ALA A 65 -122.09 103.74 -40.96
CA ALA A 65 -123.31 103.18 -40.36
C ALA A 65 -123.13 101.85 -39.63
N ALA A 66 -123.50 101.82 -38.35
CA ALA A 66 -123.78 100.59 -37.62
C ALA A 66 -125.17 100.07 -38.07
N PRO A 67 -125.24 98.88 -38.70
CA PRO A 67 -126.50 98.19 -38.90
C PRO A 67 -126.90 97.56 -37.56
N THR A 68 -128.16 97.76 -37.18
CA THR A 68 -128.82 97.08 -36.07
C THR A 68 -128.65 95.56 -36.20
N LEU A 69 -127.79 94.98 -35.33
CA LEU A 69 -127.65 93.54 -35.14
C LEU A 69 -128.60 93.10 -34.00
N PRO A 70 -129.37 92.02 -34.16
CA PRO A 70 -130.28 91.53 -33.12
C PRO A 70 -129.50 91.04 -31.89
N VAL A 71 -130.01 91.34 -30.69
CA VAL A 71 -129.47 91.00 -29.35
C VAL A 71 -128.83 89.59 -29.20
N PRO A 72 -129.35 88.49 -29.78
CA PRO A 72 -128.72 87.15 -29.58
C PRO A 72 -127.30 87.01 -30.16
N ASP A 73 -126.92 87.75 -31.20
CA ASP A 73 -125.59 87.63 -31.81
C ASP A 73 -124.49 88.36 -31.01
N ALA A 74 -124.86 89.35 -30.20
CA ALA A 74 -123.94 90.08 -29.33
C ALA A 74 -123.51 89.25 -28.10
N GLU A 75 -124.42 88.43 -27.55
CA GLU A 75 -124.14 87.56 -26.40
C GLU A 75 -123.20 86.40 -26.76
N ALA A 76 -123.36 85.81 -27.96
CA ALA A 76 -122.50 84.74 -28.45
C ALA A 76 -121.04 85.19 -28.64
N ARG A 77 -120.83 86.42 -29.14
CA ARG A 77 -119.48 87.00 -29.31
C ARG A 77 -118.79 87.28 -27.96
N LEU A 78 -119.53 87.72 -26.95
CA LEU A 78 -118.99 87.96 -25.61
C LEU A 78 -118.61 86.65 -24.89
N ALA A 79 -119.39 85.58 -25.07
CA ALA A 79 -119.07 84.26 -24.55
C ALA A 79 -117.78 83.68 -25.19
N GLN A 80 -117.61 83.83 -26.51
CA GLN A 80 -116.39 83.42 -27.20
C GLN A 80 -115.15 84.19 -26.73
N ALA A 81 -115.27 85.50 -26.52
CA ALA A 81 -114.16 86.32 -26.02
C ALA A 81 -113.75 85.92 -24.59
N ARG A 82 -114.71 85.62 -23.71
CA ARG A 82 -114.43 85.12 -22.35
C ARG A 82 -113.78 83.75 -22.33
N ALA A 83 -114.19 82.84 -23.23
CA ALA A 83 -113.56 81.52 -23.37
C ALA A 83 -112.10 81.64 -23.84
N ARG A 84 -111.82 82.51 -24.81
CA ARG A 84 -110.44 82.79 -25.28
C ARG A 84 -109.56 83.40 -24.19
N LEU A 85 -110.09 84.34 -23.41
CA LEU A 85 -109.36 84.92 -22.27
C LEU A 85 -109.00 83.84 -21.24
N LYS A 86 -109.97 83.00 -20.84
CA LYS A 86 -109.75 81.92 -19.87
C LYS A 86 -108.70 80.91 -20.35
N GLN A 87 -108.71 80.56 -21.62
CA GLN A 87 -107.72 79.67 -22.23
C GLN A 87 -106.31 80.31 -22.25
N ALA A 88 -106.21 81.60 -22.58
CA ALA A 88 -104.94 82.32 -22.57
C ALA A 88 -104.35 82.45 -21.16
N THR A 89 -105.18 82.70 -20.14
CA THR A 89 -104.73 82.75 -18.74
C THR A 89 -104.22 81.39 -18.27
N GLN A 90 -104.94 80.30 -18.59
CA GLN A 90 -104.48 78.94 -18.24
C GLN A 90 -103.16 78.57 -18.91
N GLN A 91 -102.94 78.98 -20.17
CA GLN A 91 -101.68 78.76 -20.88
C GLN A 91 -100.52 79.57 -20.26
N PHE A 92 -100.79 80.81 -19.85
CA PHE A 92 -99.80 81.65 -19.16
C PHE A 92 -99.39 81.06 -17.80
N ASP A 93 -100.36 80.63 -16.99
CA ASP A 93 -100.08 80.04 -15.68
C ASP A 93 -99.30 78.72 -15.81
N ALA A 94 -99.65 77.89 -16.81
CA ALA A 94 -98.91 76.66 -17.13
C ALA A 94 -97.47 76.94 -17.58
N ALA A 95 -97.26 77.97 -18.41
CA ALA A 95 -95.93 78.38 -18.85
C ALA A 95 -95.08 78.93 -17.70
N ASN A 96 -95.68 79.70 -16.78
CA ASN A 96 -94.99 80.21 -15.59
C ASN A 96 -94.58 79.09 -14.62
N LEU A 97 -95.46 78.11 -14.39
CA LEU A 97 -95.13 76.91 -13.61
C LEU A 97 -93.99 76.11 -14.25
N ALA A 98 -94.01 75.92 -15.58
CA ALA A 98 -92.95 75.24 -16.31
C ALA A 98 -91.60 75.99 -16.26
N ALA A 99 -91.62 77.32 -16.38
CA ALA A 99 -90.44 78.16 -16.25
C ALA A 99 -89.84 78.10 -14.83
N GLY A 100 -90.70 78.16 -13.79
CA GLY A 100 -90.27 77.99 -12.39
C GLY A 100 -89.68 76.60 -12.11
N ALA A 101 -90.26 75.55 -12.69
CA ALA A 101 -89.73 74.18 -12.59
C ALA A 101 -88.37 74.03 -13.30
N ALA A 102 -88.23 74.59 -14.51
CA ALA A 102 -86.96 74.57 -15.24
C ALA A 102 -85.86 75.38 -14.51
N GLN A 103 -86.22 76.49 -13.88
CA GLN A 103 -85.30 77.32 -13.12
C GLN A 103 -84.82 76.62 -11.83
N THR A 104 -85.73 75.96 -11.10
CA THR A 104 -85.34 75.15 -9.93
C THR A 104 -84.48 73.93 -10.30
N GLN A 105 -84.72 73.29 -11.46
CA GLN A 105 -83.85 72.22 -11.98
C GLN A 105 -82.45 72.73 -12.36
N ARG A 106 -82.36 73.87 -13.05
CA ARG A 106 -81.06 74.50 -13.36
C ARG A 106 -80.29 74.80 -12.08
N ASP A 107 -80.93 75.44 -11.10
CA ASP A 107 -80.29 75.81 -9.84
C ASP A 107 -79.91 74.58 -8.99
N ALA A 108 -80.62 73.46 -9.14
CA ALA A 108 -80.24 72.18 -8.54
C ALA A 108 -79.00 71.57 -9.24
N ALA A 109 -78.98 71.55 -10.57
CA ALA A 109 -77.86 71.06 -11.37
C ALA A 109 -76.58 71.91 -11.18
N GLU A 110 -76.72 73.23 -11.07
CA GLU A 110 -75.60 74.13 -10.76
C GLU A 110 -75.02 73.87 -9.37
N ARG A 111 -75.88 73.62 -8.36
CA ARG A 111 -75.42 73.25 -7.00
C ARG A 111 -74.74 71.88 -6.98
N GLU A 112 -75.26 70.90 -7.71
CA GLU A 112 -74.65 69.57 -7.81
C GLU A 112 -73.30 69.62 -8.53
N SER A 113 -73.21 70.37 -9.64
CA SER A 113 -71.97 70.61 -10.37
C SER A 113 -70.94 71.30 -9.47
N ALA A 114 -71.34 72.36 -8.75
CA ALA A 114 -70.46 73.05 -7.82
C ALA A 114 -69.97 72.14 -6.67
N ALA A 115 -70.84 71.27 -6.14
CA ALA A 115 -70.48 70.31 -5.09
C ALA A 115 -69.48 69.24 -5.58
N LEU A 116 -69.70 68.70 -6.79
CA LEU A 116 -68.77 67.75 -7.41
C LEU A 116 -67.43 68.42 -7.76
N GLN A 117 -67.48 69.65 -8.26
CA GLN A 117 -66.29 70.42 -8.60
C GLN A 117 -65.48 70.76 -7.35
N ALA A 118 -66.13 71.14 -6.25
CA ALA A 118 -65.49 71.31 -4.94
C ALA A 118 -64.84 70.03 -4.41
N THR A 119 -65.49 68.87 -4.63
CA THR A 119 -64.96 67.55 -4.23
C THR A 119 -63.77 67.09 -5.10
N LEU A 120 -63.73 67.50 -6.37
CA LEU A 120 -62.63 67.21 -7.29
C LEU A 120 -61.45 68.18 -7.12
N SER A 121 -61.75 69.45 -6.81
CA SER A 121 -60.74 70.48 -6.53
C SER A 121 -60.25 70.46 -5.09
N ASP A 122 -60.77 69.56 -4.24
CA ASP A 122 -60.35 69.42 -2.85
C ASP A 122 -58.84 69.10 -2.81
N PRO A 123 -58.01 70.03 -2.31
CA PRO A 123 -56.56 69.83 -2.24
C PRO A 123 -56.19 68.66 -1.33
N ALA A 124 -57.02 68.31 -0.33
CA ALA A 124 -56.76 67.18 0.55
C ALA A 124 -56.81 65.85 -0.20
N ARG A 125 -57.74 65.70 -1.16
CA ARG A 125 -57.86 64.50 -2.01
C ARG A 125 -56.69 64.38 -2.98
N ALA A 126 -56.30 65.49 -3.62
CA ALA A 126 -55.13 65.51 -4.50
C ALA A 126 -53.84 65.18 -3.74
N GLN A 127 -53.70 65.67 -2.50
CA GLN A 127 -52.56 65.39 -1.64
C GLN A 127 -52.55 63.93 -1.15
N LEU A 128 -53.70 63.35 -0.79
CA LEU A 128 -53.82 61.93 -0.45
C LEU A 128 -53.45 61.02 -1.62
N ALA A 129 -53.88 61.36 -2.85
CA ALA A 129 -53.53 60.59 -4.04
C ALA A 129 -52.01 60.65 -4.32
N ARG A 130 -51.38 61.82 -4.11
CA ARG A 130 -49.91 61.97 -4.23
C ARG A 130 -49.18 61.15 -3.17
N THR A 131 -49.58 61.22 -1.90
CA THR A 131 -48.92 60.45 -0.84
C THR A 131 -49.09 58.95 -1.04
N GLN A 132 -50.26 58.49 -1.49
CA GLN A 132 -50.47 57.07 -1.85
C GLN A 132 -49.63 56.64 -3.05
N ALA A 133 -49.50 57.49 -4.07
CA ALA A 133 -48.64 57.20 -5.23
C ALA A 133 -47.15 57.17 -4.85
N GLU A 134 -46.70 58.09 -3.98
CA GLU A 134 -45.34 58.11 -3.43
C GLU A 134 -45.07 56.87 -2.57
N GLN A 135 -46.01 56.48 -1.70
CA GLN A 135 -45.92 55.26 -0.90
C GLN A 135 -45.86 54.01 -1.78
N LEU A 136 -46.70 53.93 -2.81
CA LEU A 136 -46.68 52.82 -3.77
C LEU A 136 -45.35 52.75 -4.53
N HIS A 137 -44.84 53.89 -5.01
CA HIS A 137 -43.55 53.95 -5.69
C HIS A 137 -42.40 53.55 -4.75
N THR A 138 -42.44 54.00 -3.49
CA THR A 138 -41.43 53.65 -2.48
C THR A 138 -41.47 52.15 -2.18
N ALA A 139 -42.65 51.59 -1.94
CA ALA A 139 -42.83 50.16 -1.70
C ALA A 139 -42.41 49.32 -2.93
N GLN A 140 -42.71 49.77 -4.15
CA GLN A 140 -42.26 49.10 -5.38
C GLN A 140 -40.74 49.12 -5.51
N ALA A 141 -40.09 50.25 -5.20
CA ALA A 141 -38.63 50.35 -5.21
C ALA A 141 -37.99 49.44 -4.14
N GLU A 142 -38.60 49.34 -2.95
CA GLU A 142 -38.16 48.42 -1.89
C GLU A 142 -38.31 46.95 -2.31
N CYS A 143 -39.45 46.57 -2.90
CA CYS A 143 -39.65 45.22 -3.44
C CYS A 143 -38.60 44.88 -4.50
N GLN A 144 -38.34 45.77 -5.46
CA GLN A 144 -37.32 45.56 -6.49
C GLN A 144 -35.91 45.45 -5.90
N ALA A 145 -35.57 46.27 -4.90
CA ALA A 145 -34.27 46.19 -4.22
C ALA A 145 -34.10 44.86 -3.46
N LEU A 146 -35.16 44.37 -2.80
CA LEU A 146 -35.16 43.09 -2.11
C LEU A 146 -35.05 41.92 -3.08
N GLU A 147 -35.77 41.94 -4.21
CA GLU A 147 -35.66 40.93 -5.27
C GLU A 147 -34.24 40.86 -5.83
N GLN A 148 -33.61 42.01 -6.10
CA GLN A 148 -32.21 42.07 -6.54
C GLN A 148 -31.25 41.53 -5.47
N ALA A 149 -31.48 41.85 -4.19
CA ALA A 149 -30.66 41.38 -3.08
C ALA A 149 -30.78 39.85 -2.90
N ILE A 150 -31.98 39.29 -3.04
CA ILE A 150 -32.24 37.85 -3.02
C ILE A 150 -31.52 37.17 -4.19
N ALA A 151 -31.73 37.66 -5.42
CA ALA A 151 -31.08 37.11 -6.60
C ALA A 151 -29.53 37.14 -6.49
N ALA A 152 -28.98 38.23 -5.96
CA ALA A 152 -27.54 38.34 -5.70
C ALA A 152 -27.06 37.34 -4.64
N ARG A 153 -27.83 37.13 -3.56
CA ARG A 153 -27.53 36.11 -2.52
C ARG A 153 -27.59 34.70 -3.08
N GLU A 154 -28.61 34.38 -3.88
CA GLU A 154 -28.77 33.08 -4.52
C GLU A 154 -27.63 32.79 -5.48
N GLN A 155 -27.21 33.77 -6.29
CA GLN A 155 -26.02 33.62 -7.14
C GLN A 155 -24.74 33.43 -6.31
N ALA A 156 -24.57 34.13 -5.19
CA ALA A 156 -23.41 33.96 -4.32
C ALA A 156 -23.38 32.54 -3.70
N LEU A 157 -24.53 32.02 -3.26
CA LEU A 157 -24.67 30.64 -2.76
C LEU A 157 -24.41 29.61 -3.87
N ALA A 158 -24.95 29.83 -5.06
CA ALA A 158 -24.72 28.94 -6.22
C ALA A 158 -23.23 28.91 -6.63
N ARG A 159 -22.50 30.03 -6.51
CA ARG A 159 -21.05 30.09 -6.75
C ARG A 159 -20.25 29.31 -5.71
N GLN A 160 -20.71 29.25 -4.47
CA GLN A 160 -20.06 28.48 -3.41
C GLN A 160 -20.23 26.96 -3.56
N ARG A 161 -21.24 26.50 -4.32
CA ARG A 161 -21.48 25.06 -4.61
C ARG A 161 -21.41 24.19 -3.35
N ALA A 162 -22.22 24.53 -2.35
CA ALA A 162 -22.22 23.87 -1.04
C ALA A 162 -22.50 22.36 -1.13
N ASP A 163 -23.24 21.93 -2.14
CA ASP A 163 -23.49 20.54 -2.50
C ASP A 163 -22.19 19.78 -2.83
N ILE A 164 -21.30 20.39 -3.61
CA ILE A 164 -19.98 19.81 -3.95
C ILE A 164 -19.10 19.74 -2.71
N LEU A 165 -19.09 20.78 -1.88
CA LEU A 165 -18.32 20.76 -0.62
C LEU A 165 -18.79 19.66 0.33
N GLN A 166 -20.11 19.42 0.41
CA GLN A 166 -20.67 18.33 1.21
C GLN A 166 -20.29 16.95 0.65
N GLN A 167 -20.25 16.81 -0.68
CA GLN A 167 -19.73 15.60 -1.34
C GLN A 167 -18.23 15.39 -1.05
N ASP A 168 -17.42 16.44 -1.07
CA ASP A 168 -16.00 16.36 -0.76
C ASP A 168 -15.75 15.96 0.71
N VAL A 169 -16.51 16.50 1.67
CA VAL A 169 -16.46 16.05 3.07
C VAL A 169 -16.79 14.57 3.19
N ALA A 170 -17.85 14.10 2.51
CA ALA A 170 -18.22 12.68 2.53
C ALA A 170 -17.18 11.79 1.83
N ARG A 171 -16.56 12.28 0.75
CA ARG A 171 -15.48 11.57 0.03
C ARG A 171 -14.23 11.47 0.89
N PHE A 172 -13.73 12.58 1.42
CA PHE A 172 -12.54 12.59 2.27
C PHE A 172 -12.76 11.82 3.59
N GLY A 173 -13.95 11.90 4.17
CA GLY A 173 -14.32 11.10 5.34
C GLY A 173 -14.23 9.59 5.06
N ARG A 174 -14.78 9.13 3.92
CA ARG A 174 -14.66 7.72 3.50
C ARG A 174 -13.22 7.31 3.21
N SER A 175 -12.43 8.16 2.55
CA SER A 175 -11.02 7.89 2.30
C SER A 175 -10.21 7.78 3.59
N ALA A 176 -10.46 8.65 4.57
CA ALA A 176 -9.81 8.59 5.87
C ALA A 176 -10.18 7.32 6.64
N GLN A 177 -11.47 6.93 6.64
CA GLN A 177 -11.91 5.68 7.25
C GLN A 177 -11.27 4.44 6.61
N GLN A 178 -11.20 4.39 5.28
CA GLN A 178 -10.54 3.28 4.57
C GLN A 178 -9.04 3.22 4.89
N ALA A 179 -8.35 4.36 4.91
CA ALA A 179 -6.93 4.41 5.26
C ALA A 179 -6.68 3.94 6.70
N GLN A 180 -7.56 4.32 7.63
CA GLN A 180 -7.48 3.89 9.02
C GLN A 180 -7.71 2.37 9.16
N GLN A 181 -8.73 1.82 8.49
CA GLN A 181 -8.98 0.38 8.48
C GLN A 181 -7.79 -0.41 7.93
N GLN A 182 -7.23 0.01 6.80
CA GLN A 182 -6.04 -0.62 6.22
C GLN A 182 -4.82 -0.54 7.15
N PHE A 183 -4.65 0.57 7.87
CA PHE A 183 -3.59 0.70 8.86
C PHE A 183 -3.76 -0.30 10.01
N ASP A 184 -4.98 -0.40 10.56
CA ASP A 184 -5.27 -1.29 11.69
C ASP A 184 -5.16 -2.77 11.29
N GLU A 185 -5.60 -3.14 10.08
CA GLU A 185 -5.41 -4.46 9.49
C GLU A 185 -3.92 -4.82 9.38
N ARG A 186 -3.12 -3.98 8.70
CA ARG A 186 -1.67 -4.21 8.56
C ARG A 186 -0.95 -4.26 9.90
N ARG A 187 -1.36 -3.41 10.85
CA ARG A 187 -0.78 -3.41 12.20
C ARG A 187 -1.07 -4.72 12.94
N SER A 188 -2.25 -5.28 12.76
CA SER A 188 -2.61 -6.59 13.31
C SER A 188 -1.79 -7.70 12.67
N GLU A 189 -1.69 -7.72 11.34
CA GLU A 189 -0.88 -8.67 10.57
C GLU A 189 0.59 -8.65 11.01
N ILE A 190 1.19 -7.46 11.14
CA ILE A 190 2.57 -7.31 11.61
C ILE A 190 2.75 -7.92 12.99
N ARG A 191 1.84 -7.69 13.94
CA ARG A 191 1.94 -8.29 15.28
C ARG A 191 1.84 -9.81 15.25
N VAL A 192 0.95 -10.36 14.41
CA VAL A 192 0.80 -11.80 14.26
C VAL A 192 2.09 -12.41 13.71
N VAL A 193 2.65 -11.81 12.66
CA VAL A 193 3.92 -12.27 12.06
C VAL A 193 5.09 -12.11 13.03
N GLN A 194 5.16 -11.01 13.79
CA GLN A 194 6.17 -10.82 14.83
C GLN A 194 6.06 -11.88 15.93
N GLY A 195 4.85 -12.17 16.41
CA GLY A 195 4.62 -13.23 17.40
C GLY A 195 5.00 -14.61 16.88
N MET A 196 4.68 -14.93 15.61
CA MET A 196 5.11 -16.19 14.97
C MET A 196 6.63 -16.27 14.82
N LEU A 197 7.30 -15.15 14.51
CA LEU A 197 8.76 -15.07 14.41
C LEU A 197 9.44 -15.22 15.79
N GLU A 198 8.90 -14.59 16.82
CA GLU A 198 9.39 -14.70 18.20
C GLU A 198 9.22 -16.13 18.72
N ASP A 199 8.07 -16.76 18.49
CA ASP A 199 7.83 -18.16 18.84
C ASP A 199 8.78 -19.08 18.08
N ALA A 200 8.87 -18.96 16.75
CA ALA A 200 9.80 -19.74 15.94
C ALA A 200 11.28 -19.52 16.35
N GLY A 201 11.66 -18.31 16.74
CA GLY A 201 12.98 -17.99 17.27
C GLY A 201 13.23 -18.59 18.66
N ALA A 202 12.22 -18.68 19.52
CA ALA A 202 12.31 -19.28 20.85
C ALA A 202 12.59 -20.79 20.82
N HIS A 203 12.36 -21.46 19.68
CA HIS A 203 12.67 -22.88 19.50
C HIS A 203 14.19 -23.17 19.44
N GLY A 204 15.04 -22.13 19.43
CA GLY A 204 16.49 -22.31 19.57
C GLY A 204 17.15 -23.09 18.43
N LEU A 205 16.55 -23.06 17.24
CA LEU A 205 17.00 -23.85 16.08
C LEU A 205 18.43 -23.49 15.64
N GLU A 206 18.85 -22.23 15.85
CA GLU A 206 20.20 -21.77 15.56
C GLU A 206 21.21 -22.39 16.54
N GLU A 207 20.86 -22.47 17.84
CA GLU A 207 21.64 -23.14 18.87
C GLU A 207 21.72 -24.65 18.61
N GLU A 208 20.62 -25.30 18.24
CA GLU A 208 20.61 -26.72 17.86
C GLU A 208 21.51 -26.98 16.65
N ARG A 209 21.43 -26.12 15.62
CA ARG A 209 22.31 -26.20 14.44
C ARG A 209 23.77 -26.03 14.84
N ALA A 210 24.09 -25.02 15.65
CA ALA A 210 25.46 -24.75 16.10
C ALA A 210 26.02 -25.92 16.91
N ARG A 211 25.20 -26.51 17.80
CA ARG A 211 25.58 -27.70 18.57
C ARG A 211 25.85 -28.90 17.67
N GLY A 212 24.95 -29.18 16.72
CA GLY A 212 25.13 -30.26 15.75
C GLY A 212 26.38 -30.08 14.89
N GLN A 213 26.70 -28.84 14.49
CA GLN A 213 27.94 -28.53 13.75
C GLN A 213 29.20 -28.77 14.57
N LEU A 214 29.20 -28.39 15.86
CA LEU A 214 30.34 -28.65 16.76
C LEU A 214 30.54 -30.15 16.99
N GLU A 215 29.46 -30.90 17.20
CA GLU A 215 29.50 -32.36 17.35
C GLU A 215 30.04 -33.03 16.09
N LEU A 216 29.57 -32.62 14.90
CA LEU A 216 30.08 -33.11 13.62
C LEU A 216 31.59 -32.85 13.47
N GLN A 217 32.05 -31.62 13.74
CA GLN A 217 33.48 -31.28 13.67
C GLN A 217 34.34 -32.06 14.68
N ALA A 218 33.81 -32.36 15.86
CA ALA A 218 34.50 -33.17 16.86
C ALA A 218 34.66 -34.62 16.39
N VAL A 219 33.58 -35.21 15.84
CA VAL A 219 33.58 -36.58 15.30
C VAL A 219 34.49 -36.69 14.08
N GLN A 220 34.45 -35.72 13.16
CA GLN A 220 35.32 -35.70 11.98
C GLN A 220 36.80 -35.69 12.36
N ARG A 221 37.21 -34.78 13.26
CA ARG A 221 38.58 -34.74 13.78
C ARG A 221 38.99 -36.07 14.43
N ARG A 222 38.07 -36.72 15.14
CA ARG A 222 38.34 -38.03 15.76
C ARG A 222 38.51 -39.13 14.71
N CYS A 223 37.68 -39.14 13.66
CA CYS A 223 37.81 -40.07 12.54
C CYS A 223 39.15 -39.90 11.83
N GLU A 224 39.54 -38.68 11.50
CA GLU A 224 40.83 -38.39 10.85
C GLU A 224 42.02 -38.87 11.69
N GLN A 225 42.00 -38.61 13.01
CA GLN A 225 43.05 -39.10 13.92
C GLN A 225 43.13 -40.63 13.93
N LEU A 226 41.99 -41.31 13.97
CA LEU A 226 41.94 -42.77 13.97
C LEU A 226 42.39 -43.36 12.62
N GLN A 227 42.00 -42.74 11.51
CA GLN A 227 42.43 -43.14 10.16
C GLN A 227 43.94 -43.00 10.00
N LEU A 228 44.52 -41.88 10.46
CA LEU A 228 45.96 -41.68 10.43
C LEU A 228 46.69 -42.76 11.25
N ARG A 229 46.17 -43.08 12.45
CA ARG A 229 46.74 -44.12 13.30
C ARG A 229 46.63 -45.51 12.65
N ALA A 230 45.50 -45.83 12.06
CA ALA A 230 45.29 -47.10 11.35
C ALA A 230 46.28 -47.22 10.17
N ALA A 231 46.38 -46.19 9.33
CA ALA A 231 47.30 -46.18 8.20
C ALA A 231 48.78 -46.31 8.64
N ALA A 232 49.17 -45.68 9.76
CA ALA A 232 50.50 -45.83 10.31
C ALA A 232 50.78 -47.26 10.81
N LEU A 233 49.81 -47.89 11.46
CA LEU A 233 49.91 -49.28 11.93
C LEU A 233 49.97 -50.27 10.76
N ASP A 234 49.14 -50.09 9.73
CA ASP A 234 49.15 -50.91 8.52
C ASP A 234 50.49 -50.81 7.79
N LEU A 235 51.04 -49.60 7.67
CA LEU A 235 52.37 -49.39 7.11
C LEU A 235 53.45 -50.11 7.93
N LEU A 236 53.42 -49.99 9.26
CA LEU A 236 54.37 -50.65 10.14
C LEU A 236 54.27 -52.18 10.03
N LEU A 237 53.06 -52.73 10.06
CA LEU A 237 52.81 -54.16 9.93
C LEU A 237 53.35 -54.68 8.59
N GLY A 238 53.00 -54.01 7.48
CA GLY A 238 53.48 -54.37 6.14
C GLY A 238 55.00 -54.34 6.03
N ARG A 239 55.66 -53.36 6.67
CA ARG A 239 57.14 -53.29 6.73
C ARG A 239 57.74 -54.43 7.55
N LEU A 240 57.20 -54.71 8.74
CA LEU A 240 57.68 -55.79 9.59
C LEU A 240 57.52 -57.15 8.93
N GLU A 241 56.37 -57.41 8.28
CA GLU A 241 56.16 -58.65 7.53
C GLU A 241 57.11 -58.79 6.35
N SER A 242 57.33 -57.71 5.59
CA SER A 242 58.27 -57.71 4.48
C SER A 242 59.70 -58.01 4.94
N HIS A 243 60.14 -57.38 6.03
CA HIS A 243 61.46 -57.65 6.62
C HIS A 243 61.57 -59.07 7.18
N ARG A 244 60.52 -59.59 7.83
CA ARG A 244 60.47 -60.97 8.30
C ARG A 244 60.61 -61.96 7.14
N ARG A 245 59.82 -61.79 6.07
CA ARG A 245 59.88 -62.65 4.87
C ARG A 245 61.28 -62.61 4.23
N ALA A 246 61.85 -61.42 4.09
CA ALA A 246 63.20 -61.25 3.53
C ALA A 246 64.28 -61.93 4.41
N LEU A 247 64.17 -61.83 5.74
CA LEU A 247 65.09 -62.50 6.66
C LEU A 247 64.94 -64.03 6.59
N THR A 248 63.72 -64.55 6.63
CA THR A 248 63.45 -65.99 6.50
C THR A 248 64.07 -66.54 5.21
N GLN A 249 63.81 -65.90 4.07
CA GLN A 249 64.36 -66.33 2.77
C GLN A 249 65.90 -66.32 2.74
N ARG A 250 66.53 -65.31 3.37
CA ARG A 250 68.00 -65.22 3.47
C ARG A 250 68.60 -66.34 4.33
N LEU A 251 67.88 -66.83 5.35
CA LEU A 251 68.36 -67.86 6.26
C LEU A 251 68.04 -69.29 5.78
N GLN A 252 66.97 -69.47 5.00
CA GLN A 252 66.48 -70.78 4.57
C GLN A 252 67.52 -71.56 3.77
N ALA A 253 68.11 -70.96 2.73
CA ALA A 253 69.09 -71.66 1.88
C ALA A 253 70.40 -72.03 2.62
N PRO A 254 71.02 -71.12 3.42
CA PRO A 254 72.15 -71.49 4.28
C PRO A 254 71.82 -72.59 5.29
N LEU A 255 70.65 -72.51 5.95
CA LEU A 255 70.23 -73.52 6.92
C LEU A 255 70.00 -74.87 6.23
N GLN A 256 69.35 -74.90 5.07
CA GLN A 256 69.14 -76.11 4.29
C GLN A 256 70.48 -76.74 3.88
N LYS A 257 71.45 -75.93 3.43
CA LYS A 257 72.82 -76.39 3.13
C LYS A 257 73.47 -77.08 4.33
N HIS A 258 73.38 -76.49 5.52
CA HIS A 258 73.95 -77.07 6.74
C HIS A 258 73.23 -78.33 7.20
N VAL A 259 71.91 -78.40 7.07
CA VAL A 259 71.19 -79.65 7.35
C VAL A 259 71.60 -80.73 6.35
N GLN A 260 71.71 -80.39 5.06
CA GLN A 260 72.11 -81.31 3.99
C GLN A 260 73.55 -81.82 4.14
N HIS A 261 74.40 -81.14 4.93
CA HIS A 261 75.74 -81.62 5.27
C HIS A 261 75.68 -82.85 6.20
N TYR A 262 74.81 -82.83 7.21
CA TYR A 262 74.71 -83.93 8.18
C TYR A 262 73.70 -85.01 7.78
N LEU A 263 72.61 -84.63 7.12
CA LEU A 263 71.48 -85.52 6.85
C LEU A 263 71.87 -86.81 6.08
N PRO A 264 72.75 -86.77 5.06
CA PRO A 264 73.20 -87.97 4.35
C PRO A 264 73.95 -88.98 5.21
N LEU A 265 74.51 -88.57 6.36
CA LEU A 265 75.19 -89.48 7.28
C LEU A 265 74.23 -90.41 8.01
N LEU A 266 72.98 -89.96 8.22
CA LEU A 266 71.91 -90.69 8.89
C LEU A 266 70.98 -91.39 7.90
N PHE A 267 70.63 -90.71 6.81
CA PHE A 267 69.74 -91.22 5.78
C PHE A 267 70.37 -91.06 4.40
N THR A 268 70.69 -92.17 3.73
CA THR A 268 71.32 -92.16 2.41
C THR A 268 70.45 -91.41 1.40
N GLN A 269 71.05 -90.47 0.66
CA GLN A 269 70.38 -89.64 -0.36
C GLN A 269 69.13 -88.87 0.15
N ALA A 270 69.07 -88.56 1.45
CA ALA A 270 67.96 -87.79 1.99
C ALA A 270 68.10 -86.28 1.75
N GLN A 271 66.96 -85.64 1.55
CA GLN A 271 66.78 -84.20 1.44
C GLN A 271 65.72 -83.74 2.42
N LEU A 272 65.95 -82.58 3.04
CA LEU A 272 64.99 -81.96 3.95
C LEU A 272 64.64 -80.57 3.43
N ASP A 273 63.33 -80.34 3.31
CA ASP A 273 62.77 -79.02 3.05
C ASP A 273 62.72 -78.24 4.37
N ILE A 274 63.13 -76.97 4.36
CA ILE A 274 63.02 -76.05 5.50
C ILE A 274 61.81 -75.15 5.27
N GLY A 275 60.90 -75.06 6.23
CA GLY A 275 59.70 -74.22 6.14
C GLY A 275 59.98 -72.71 6.34
N ASP A 276 58.95 -71.88 6.15
CA ASP A 276 59.01 -70.43 6.38
C ASP A 276 59.18 -70.05 7.86
N ASP A 277 58.90 -70.98 8.76
CA ASP A 277 59.17 -70.90 10.20
C ASP A 277 60.61 -71.35 10.55
N LEU A 278 61.41 -71.66 9.54
CA LEU A 278 62.77 -72.22 9.65
C LEU A 278 62.79 -73.57 10.40
N ALA A 279 61.68 -74.30 10.38
CA ALA A 279 61.59 -75.65 10.94
C ALA A 279 61.77 -76.73 9.86
N PRO A 280 62.21 -77.94 10.24
CA PRO A 280 62.19 -79.12 9.38
C PRO A 280 60.78 -79.41 8.85
N GLY A 281 60.60 -79.32 7.54
CA GLY A 281 59.34 -79.60 6.85
C GLY A 281 59.27 -81.05 6.38
N ARG A 282 59.37 -81.25 5.07
CA ARG A 282 59.24 -82.55 4.43
C ARG A 282 60.61 -83.22 4.25
N LEU A 283 60.72 -84.45 4.75
CA LEU A 283 61.88 -85.30 4.54
C LEU A 283 61.60 -86.19 3.32
N THR A 284 62.48 -86.15 2.34
CA THR A 284 62.47 -87.04 1.17
C THR A 284 63.70 -87.94 1.23
N ARG A 285 63.52 -89.26 1.16
CA ARG A 285 64.61 -90.24 1.21
C ARG A 285 64.31 -91.43 0.28
N ALA A 286 65.34 -92.12 -0.18
CA ALA A 286 65.18 -93.42 -0.82
C ALA A 286 65.01 -94.50 0.26
N ASP A 287 64.14 -95.48 0.04
CA ASP A 287 64.10 -96.71 0.82
C ASP A 287 65.07 -97.76 0.27
N ASP A 288 65.23 -98.87 1.01
CA ASP A 288 66.17 -99.95 0.66
C ASP A 288 65.81 -100.64 -0.67
N ALA A 289 64.58 -100.45 -1.17
CA ALA A 289 64.11 -100.94 -2.47
C ALA A 289 64.24 -99.90 -3.60
N GLY A 290 64.78 -98.71 -3.31
CA GLY A 290 64.99 -97.62 -4.26
C GLY A 290 63.75 -96.76 -4.53
N ALA A 291 62.63 -96.96 -3.81
CA ALA A 291 61.46 -96.11 -3.91
C ALA A 291 61.65 -94.83 -3.08
N THR A 292 61.17 -93.70 -3.60
CA THR A 292 61.26 -92.41 -2.91
C THR A 292 60.12 -92.28 -1.90
N GLN A 293 60.46 -92.20 -0.61
CA GLN A 293 59.53 -91.90 0.46
C GLN A 293 59.64 -90.42 0.84
N ALA A 294 58.50 -89.72 0.83
CA ALA A 294 58.42 -88.33 1.24
C ALA A 294 57.30 -88.14 2.26
N GLY A 295 57.61 -87.52 3.40
CA GLY A 295 56.65 -87.25 4.46
C GLY A 295 57.13 -86.14 5.40
N PRO A 296 56.22 -85.52 6.17
CA PRO A 296 56.61 -84.51 7.14
C PRO A 296 57.44 -85.14 8.28
N VAL A 297 58.42 -84.40 8.79
CA VAL A 297 59.28 -84.86 9.91
C VAL A 297 58.46 -85.26 11.15
N THR A 298 57.28 -84.67 11.34
CA THR A 298 56.37 -84.95 12.47
C THR A 298 55.83 -86.38 12.49
N GLU A 299 55.74 -87.04 11.33
CA GLU A 299 55.29 -88.43 11.17
C GLU A 299 56.40 -89.47 11.40
N LEU A 300 57.65 -89.03 11.58
CA LEU A 300 58.75 -89.92 11.91
C LEU A 300 58.58 -90.52 13.32
N SER A 301 59.20 -91.69 13.53
CA SER A 301 59.28 -92.31 14.85
C SER A 301 59.92 -91.36 15.87
N PHE A 302 59.63 -91.58 17.15
CA PHE A 302 60.15 -90.73 18.23
C PHE A 302 61.68 -90.56 18.16
N GLY A 303 62.44 -91.65 18.00
CA GLY A 303 63.91 -91.60 17.88
C GLY A 303 64.39 -90.89 16.60
N ALA A 304 63.69 -91.07 15.48
CA ALA A 304 64.03 -90.36 14.24
C ALA A 304 63.75 -88.84 14.35
N ARG A 305 62.68 -88.43 15.03
CA ARG A 305 62.42 -87.00 15.32
C ARG A 305 63.47 -86.41 16.25
N GLU A 306 63.90 -87.16 17.27
CA GLU A 306 64.99 -86.75 18.17
C GLU A 306 66.29 -86.52 17.39
N GLN A 307 66.68 -87.47 16.53
CA GLN A 307 67.85 -87.37 15.66
C GLN A 307 67.78 -86.15 14.73
N MET A 308 66.63 -85.94 14.07
CA MET A 308 66.41 -84.76 13.22
C MET A 308 66.48 -83.46 14.03
N GLY A 309 66.00 -83.48 15.28
CA GLY A 309 66.11 -82.36 16.20
C GLY A 309 67.55 -82.02 16.57
N VAL A 310 68.43 -83.01 16.76
CA VAL A 310 69.86 -82.81 16.98
C VAL A 310 70.51 -82.25 15.71
N ILE A 311 70.32 -82.89 14.56
CA ILE A 311 70.88 -82.44 13.27
C ILE A 311 70.50 -80.99 12.97
N SER A 312 69.24 -80.63 13.16
CA SER A 312 68.76 -79.26 12.92
C SER A 312 69.49 -78.25 13.81
N ARG A 313 69.70 -78.57 15.09
CA ARG A 313 70.45 -77.69 16.03
C ARG A 313 71.93 -77.57 15.66
N LEU A 314 72.56 -78.64 15.19
CA LEU A 314 73.94 -78.59 14.69
C LEU A 314 74.03 -77.69 13.45
N ALA A 315 73.08 -77.81 12.53
CA ALA A 315 73.01 -76.94 11.35
C ALA A 315 72.81 -75.46 11.72
N TYR A 316 72.00 -75.17 12.73
CA TYR A 316 71.89 -73.82 13.30
C TYR A 316 73.21 -73.34 13.92
N ALA A 317 73.93 -74.20 14.64
CA ALA A 317 75.23 -73.85 15.19
C ALA A 317 76.24 -73.51 14.08
N ASP A 318 76.27 -74.28 12.98
CA ASP A 318 77.09 -73.97 11.81
C ASP A 318 76.72 -72.63 11.17
N LEU A 319 75.42 -72.35 11.00
CA LEU A 319 74.92 -71.08 10.50
C LEU A 319 75.37 -69.90 11.37
N LEU A 320 75.27 -70.05 12.70
CA LEU A 320 75.70 -69.02 13.65
C LEU A 320 77.22 -68.82 13.63
N ARG A 321 78.00 -69.90 13.49
CA ARG A 321 79.45 -69.83 13.37
C ARG A 321 79.88 -69.11 12.10
N GLU A 322 79.22 -69.36 10.96
CA GLU A 322 79.47 -68.61 9.72
C GLU A 322 79.18 -67.10 9.90
N ALA A 323 78.20 -66.76 10.73
CA ALA A 323 77.90 -65.38 11.11
C ALA A 323 78.84 -64.81 12.22
N GLY A 324 79.95 -65.49 12.54
CA GLY A 324 80.91 -65.05 13.54
C GLY A 324 80.47 -65.25 14.99
N ARG A 325 79.46 -66.09 15.24
CA ARG A 325 78.92 -66.42 16.57
C ARG A 325 79.11 -67.91 16.87
N PRO A 326 80.33 -68.35 17.24
CA PRO A 326 80.56 -69.75 17.60
C PRO A 326 79.69 -70.16 18.79
N THR A 327 79.11 -71.35 18.75
CA THR A 327 78.13 -71.82 19.73
C THR A 327 78.64 -73.06 20.47
N LEU A 328 78.53 -73.06 21.80
CA LEU A 328 78.75 -74.25 22.63
C LEU A 328 77.53 -75.16 22.52
N ILE A 329 77.75 -76.43 22.19
CA ILE A 329 76.69 -77.41 22.05
C ILE A 329 76.72 -78.31 23.28
N ILE A 330 75.60 -78.35 24.02
CA ILE A 330 75.42 -79.23 25.18
C ILE A 330 74.31 -80.21 24.86
N LEU A 331 74.60 -81.49 24.98
CA LEU A 331 73.67 -82.58 24.78
C LEU A 331 73.53 -83.32 26.11
N ASP A 332 72.32 -83.39 26.65
CA ASP A 332 72.05 -84.09 27.91
C ASP A 332 71.12 -85.28 27.65
N ASP A 333 71.69 -86.47 27.83
CA ASP A 333 71.09 -87.78 27.57
C ASP A 333 70.32 -87.86 26.23
N ALA A 334 70.87 -87.22 25.20
CA ALA A 334 70.30 -87.23 23.87
C ALA A 334 70.52 -88.59 23.19
N LEU A 335 69.58 -88.96 22.32
CA LEU A 335 69.65 -90.13 21.41
C LEU A 335 69.50 -91.50 22.10
N VAL A 336 69.04 -91.55 23.36
CA VAL A 336 68.83 -92.78 24.13
C VAL A 336 67.87 -93.77 23.44
N HIS A 337 66.95 -93.27 22.61
CA HIS A 337 65.96 -94.08 21.89
C HIS A 337 66.41 -94.48 20.47
N SER A 338 67.70 -94.38 20.15
CA SER A 338 68.25 -94.75 18.84
C SER A 338 68.69 -96.22 18.82
N ASP A 339 68.38 -96.94 17.74
CA ASP A 339 68.98 -98.26 17.50
C ASP A 339 70.51 -98.16 17.28
N ALA A 340 71.22 -99.27 17.44
CA ALA A 340 72.68 -99.30 17.40
C ALA A 340 73.27 -98.77 16.08
N GLN A 341 72.61 -99.03 14.95
CA GLN A 341 73.07 -98.59 13.64
C GLN A 341 72.92 -97.06 13.50
N ARG A 342 71.76 -96.52 13.87
CA ARG A 342 71.53 -95.07 13.84
C ARG A 342 72.37 -94.32 14.86
N LEU A 343 72.58 -94.89 16.05
CA LEU A 343 73.45 -94.30 17.05
C LEU A 343 74.89 -94.21 16.53
N ALA A 344 75.41 -95.23 15.85
CA ALA A 344 76.72 -95.18 15.21
C ALA A 344 76.81 -94.08 14.13
N GLN A 345 75.77 -93.87 13.34
CA GLN A 345 75.68 -92.76 12.38
C GLN A 345 75.68 -91.40 13.08
N MET A 346 74.90 -91.25 14.17
CA MET A 346 74.86 -90.01 14.95
C MET A 346 76.17 -89.70 15.66
N LYS A 347 76.94 -90.70 16.09
CA LYS A 347 78.32 -90.46 16.58
C LYS A 347 79.20 -89.82 15.53
N ARG A 348 79.10 -90.26 14.27
CA ARG A 348 79.84 -89.64 13.15
C ARG A 348 79.40 -88.19 12.91
N VAL A 349 78.09 -87.93 12.98
CA VAL A 349 77.52 -86.57 12.90
C VAL A 349 78.10 -85.68 14.01
N LEU A 350 78.10 -86.16 15.26
CA LEU A 350 78.61 -85.42 16.41
C LEU A 350 80.13 -85.20 16.34
N PHE A 351 80.88 -86.20 15.88
CA PHE A 351 82.33 -86.06 15.69
C PHE A 351 82.67 -85.03 14.62
N ASP A 352 81.93 -85.01 13.51
CA ASP A 352 82.09 -84.01 12.46
C ASP A 352 81.72 -82.59 12.95
N ALA A 353 80.62 -82.44 13.70
CA ALA A 353 80.26 -81.18 14.33
C ALA A 353 81.32 -80.70 15.34
N ALA A 354 81.95 -81.62 16.09
CA ALA A 354 83.00 -81.30 17.06
C ALA A 354 84.29 -80.76 16.43
N GLN A 355 84.50 -80.95 15.12
CA GLN A 355 85.59 -80.29 14.39
C GLN A 355 85.39 -78.78 14.25
N ARG A 356 84.16 -78.31 14.47
CA ARG A 356 83.72 -76.94 14.21
C ARG A 356 83.21 -76.22 15.45
N HIS A 357 82.69 -76.97 16.41
CA HIS A 357 82.08 -76.48 17.64
C HIS A 357 82.61 -77.24 18.85
N GLN A 358 82.59 -76.61 20.02
CA GLN A 358 82.77 -77.34 21.27
C GLN A 358 81.47 -78.09 21.58
N VAL A 359 81.55 -79.41 21.76
CA VAL A 359 80.42 -80.28 22.09
C VAL A 359 80.66 -80.93 23.45
N LEU A 360 79.73 -80.74 24.37
CA LEU A 360 79.68 -81.42 25.68
C LEU A 360 78.49 -82.40 25.67
N LEU A 361 78.78 -83.68 25.83
CA LEU A 361 77.78 -84.73 25.88
C LEU A 361 77.72 -85.32 27.29
N PHE A 362 76.57 -85.18 27.93
CA PHE A 362 76.21 -85.79 29.20
C PHE A 362 75.34 -87.00 28.90
N THR A 363 75.63 -88.15 29.52
CA THR A 363 74.85 -89.38 29.31
C THR A 363 74.94 -90.30 30.50
N CYS A 364 73.84 -91.00 30.78
CA CYS A 364 73.80 -92.04 31.79
C CYS A 364 74.34 -93.39 31.28
N HIS A 365 74.67 -93.50 29.98
CA HIS A 365 75.00 -94.77 29.29
C HIS A 365 76.39 -94.67 28.61
N PRO A 366 77.48 -94.48 29.38
CA PRO A 366 78.81 -94.16 28.84
C PRO A 366 79.39 -95.25 27.94
N GLU A 367 79.00 -96.52 28.14
CA GLU A 367 79.35 -97.64 27.27
C GLU A 367 78.91 -97.44 25.81
N SER A 368 77.80 -96.74 25.60
CA SER A 368 77.26 -96.45 24.28
C SER A 368 78.08 -95.42 23.51
N TRP A 369 79.06 -94.76 24.13
CA TRP A 369 79.79 -93.61 23.55
C TRP A 369 81.31 -93.77 23.52
N ARG A 370 81.85 -94.93 23.92
CA ARG A 370 83.31 -95.17 24.04
C ARG A 370 84.08 -95.01 22.73
N ASP A 371 83.42 -95.26 21.61
CA ASP A 371 83.91 -95.19 20.22
C ASP A 371 83.75 -93.80 19.58
N LEU A 372 83.28 -92.78 20.31
CA LEU A 372 83.16 -91.41 19.80
C LEU A 372 84.52 -90.73 19.58
N GLY A 373 85.60 -91.25 20.16
CA GLY A 373 86.94 -90.66 20.07
C GLY A 373 87.16 -89.45 21.00
N ALA A 374 86.32 -89.29 22.03
CA ALA A 374 86.42 -88.23 23.03
C ALA A 374 86.73 -88.80 24.42
N PRO A 375 87.50 -88.08 25.27
CA PRO A 375 87.79 -88.52 26.62
C PRO A 375 86.53 -88.48 27.50
N ALA A 376 86.10 -89.62 28.02
CA ALA A 376 85.02 -89.68 29.00
C ALA A 376 85.50 -89.15 30.36
N ARG A 377 84.71 -88.27 30.98
CA ARG A 377 84.96 -87.74 32.33
C ARG A 377 83.77 -88.05 33.23
N ALA A 378 84.01 -88.72 34.35
CA ALA A 378 82.99 -88.89 35.36
C ALA A 378 82.73 -87.54 36.06
N ILE A 379 81.46 -87.15 36.16
CA ILE A 379 81.06 -85.98 36.95
C ILE A 379 81.03 -86.44 38.40
N ALA A 380 82.06 -86.07 39.17
CA ALA A 380 82.06 -86.33 40.60
C ALA A 380 80.86 -85.59 41.21
N ALA A 381 79.97 -86.31 41.90
CA ALA A 381 78.94 -85.68 42.71
C ALA A 381 79.62 -84.70 43.66
N ALA A 382 79.20 -83.44 43.66
CA ALA A 382 79.67 -82.47 44.63
C ALA A 382 79.42 -83.05 46.02
N ARG A 383 80.49 -83.44 46.73
CA ARG A 383 80.39 -83.77 48.15
C ARG A 383 79.79 -82.54 48.83
N PRO A 384 78.67 -82.64 49.56
CA PRO A 384 78.21 -81.52 50.36
C PRO A 384 79.36 -81.16 51.30
N ALA A 385 79.77 -79.89 51.27
CA ALA A 385 80.74 -79.37 52.24
C ALA A 385 80.19 -79.70 53.62
N ALA A 386 80.92 -80.52 54.38
CA ALA A 386 80.60 -80.75 55.78
C ALA A 386 80.62 -79.38 56.47
N ALA A 387 79.48 -78.95 57.00
CA ALA A 387 79.41 -77.79 57.87
C ALA A 387 80.28 -78.07 59.10
N GLY A 388 81.34 -77.28 59.26
CA GLY A 388 82.23 -77.25 60.40
C GLY A 388 82.49 -75.81 60.78
#